data_AF-A0A8J7KIZ7-F1
#
_entry.id   AF-A0A8J7KIZ7-F1
#
_cell.length_a   1.000
_cell.length_b   1.000
_cell.length_c   1.000
_cell.angle_alpha   90.00
_cell.angle_beta   90.00
_cell.angle_gamma   90.00
#
_symmetry.space_group_name_H-M   'P 1'
#
loop_
_entity.id
_entity.type
_entity.pdbx_description
1 polymer ?
#
loop_
_entity_poly.entity_id
_entity_poly.type
_entity_poly.pdbx_seq_one_letter_code
_entity_poly.pdbx_strand_id
1 'polypeptide(L)'
;METGQHFTRVSKIENGVQAPTEHDVRAWCRACDAEDQVPDLIATLRAIDSAYTEFRRQSRAGMKRVLGAHTNGRYDQTSLFRIYEHNAVPGLFQTAEYTAAMLSFWVDFLEAPDDVDAAVTARVERQRLIYRADKRFAVVLEEQVLRTWFGTEQVQAGQLDRLLTVMSLPTVSLGIIPMMAERGAVGSAGFWMFDNNLVALETPTASIEVSRPREIEMYSRMFENLRGSARYGRDARALIIKALEDLPSRN
;
A
#
# COMPACT_ATOMS: atom_id res chain seq x y z
N MET A 1 23.96 27.09 21.24
CA MET A 1 22.67 27.52 21.83
C MET A 1 22.03 26.26 22.42
N GLU A 2 21.94 26.17 23.75
CA GLU A 2 21.59 24.93 24.44
C GLU A 2 20.09 24.65 24.34
N THR A 3 19.71 23.59 23.64
CA THR A 3 18.33 23.04 23.64
C THR A 3 17.91 22.50 25.02
N GLY A 4 18.77 22.57 26.04
CA GLY A 4 18.58 21.95 27.36
C GLY A 4 18.57 20.42 27.34
N GLN A 5 18.83 19.80 26.19
CA GLN A 5 18.80 18.35 26.02
C GLN A 5 20.19 17.75 26.22
N HIS A 6 20.25 16.66 26.99
CA HIS A 6 21.48 15.90 27.19
C HIS A 6 21.94 15.26 25.87
N PHE A 7 23.23 15.35 25.55
CA PHE A 7 23.81 14.91 24.27
C PHE A 7 23.47 13.46 23.89
N THR A 8 23.34 12.57 24.87
CA THR A 8 22.95 11.16 24.65
C THR A 8 21.53 11.01 24.11
N ARG A 9 20.62 11.93 24.46
CA ARG A 9 19.24 11.93 23.97
C ARG A 9 19.17 12.48 22.55
N VAL A 10 19.93 13.54 22.27
CA VAL A 10 20.08 14.10 20.92
C VAL A 10 20.60 13.03 19.96
N SER A 11 21.69 12.34 20.33
CA SER A 11 22.26 11.25 19.53
C SER A 11 21.26 10.11 19.29
N LYS A 12 20.43 9.74 20.26
CA LYS A 12 19.39 8.71 20.06
C LYS A 12 18.30 9.15 19.09
N ILE A 13 17.93 10.43 19.10
CA ILE A 13 16.95 10.99 18.16
C ILE A 13 17.54 11.04 16.74
N GLU A 14 18.78 11.53 16.59
CA GLU A 14 19.46 11.61 15.29
C GLU A 14 19.69 10.23 14.64
N ASN A 15 19.97 9.21 15.46
CA ASN A 15 20.16 7.83 14.98
C ASN A 15 18.85 7.03 14.92
N GLY A 16 17.69 7.66 15.11
CA GLY A 16 16.38 7.00 15.02
C GLY A 16 16.09 5.95 16.11
N VAL A 17 16.89 5.91 17.18
CA VAL A 17 16.71 5.00 18.32
C VAL A 17 15.54 5.45 19.21
N GLN A 18 15.22 6.76 19.22
CA GLN A 18 14.13 7.32 20.02
C GLN A 18 13.40 8.42 19.23
N ALA A 19 12.07 8.39 19.22
CA ALA A 19 11.27 9.44 18.59
C ALA A 19 11.36 10.77 19.39
N PRO A 20 11.41 11.93 18.69
CA PRO A 20 11.37 13.24 19.35
C PRO A 20 9.97 13.53 19.90
N THR A 21 9.88 14.22 21.04
CA THR A 21 8.62 14.77 21.55
C THR A 21 8.32 16.13 20.92
N GLU A 22 7.11 16.65 21.06
CA GLU A 22 6.80 18.02 20.63
C GLU A 22 7.69 19.08 21.30
N HIS A 23 8.05 18.85 22.57
CA HIS A 23 9.01 19.70 23.27
C HIS A 23 10.36 19.67 22.58
N ASP A 24 10.80 18.50 22.14
CA ASP A 24 12.07 18.35 21.44
C ASP A 24 12.07 19.06 20.09
N VAL A 25 10.97 18.98 19.33
CA VAL A 25 10.77 19.71 18.07
C VAL A 25 10.84 21.23 18.30
N ARG A 26 10.12 21.75 19.31
CA ARG A 26 10.12 23.19 19.64
C ARG A 26 11.49 23.69 20.07
N ALA A 27 12.19 22.92 20.91
CA ALA A 27 13.51 23.26 21.39
C ALA A 27 14.53 23.31 20.24
N TRP A 28 14.47 22.34 19.32
CA TRP A 28 15.33 22.30 18.14
C TRP A 28 15.08 23.42 17.14
N CYS A 29 13.81 23.72 16.84
CA CYS A 29 13.46 24.79 15.92
C CYS A 29 13.94 26.15 16.45
N ARG A 30 13.80 26.40 17.76
CA ARG A 30 14.32 27.62 18.40
C ARG A 30 15.85 27.68 18.35
N ALA A 31 16.55 26.57 18.51
CA ALA A 31 18.01 26.55 18.44
C ALA A 31 18.56 26.74 17.01
N CYS A 32 17.71 26.54 16.00
CA CYS A 32 18.05 26.67 14.58
C CYS A 32 17.45 27.90 13.90
N ASP A 33 16.83 28.82 14.66
CA ASP A 33 16.10 29.99 14.13
C ASP A 33 15.05 29.60 13.06
N ALA A 34 14.33 28.49 13.28
CA ALA A 34 13.34 27.91 12.37
C ALA A 34 11.96 27.75 13.04
N GLU A 35 11.56 28.68 13.92
CA GLU A 35 10.29 28.57 14.66
C GLU A 35 9.05 28.59 13.77
N ASP A 36 9.15 29.12 12.55
CA ASP A 36 8.10 29.07 11.52
C ASP A 36 7.76 27.64 11.08
N GLN A 37 8.70 26.69 11.21
CA GLN A 37 8.52 25.27 10.87
C GLN A 37 7.86 24.45 12.00
N VAL A 38 7.76 25.00 13.22
CA VAL A 38 7.22 24.29 14.39
C VAL A 38 5.81 23.73 14.17
N PRO A 39 4.85 24.47 13.58
CA PRO A 39 3.50 23.94 13.36
C PRO A 39 3.51 22.69 12.46
N ASP A 40 4.26 22.73 11.36
CA ASP A 40 4.33 21.65 10.37
C ASP A 40 5.08 20.42 10.90
N LEU A 41 6.16 20.63 11.65
CA LEU A 41 6.93 19.54 12.24
C LEU A 41 6.18 18.85 13.39
N ILE A 42 5.40 19.60 14.19
CA ILE A 42 4.51 19.02 15.20
C ILE A 42 3.36 18.26 14.54
N ALA A 43 2.76 18.82 13.48
CA ALA A 43 1.73 18.12 12.72
C ALA A 43 2.29 16.81 12.12
N THR A 44 3.53 16.83 11.63
CA THR A 44 4.23 15.64 11.13
C THR A 44 4.46 14.60 12.24
N LEU A 45 4.99 15.02 13.39
CA LEU A 45 5.21 14.13 14.53
C LEU A 45 3.90 13.46 14.99
N ARG A 46 2.83 14.25 15.12
CA ARG A 46 1.50 13.73 15.49
C ARG A 46 0.92 12.80 14.44
N ALA A 47 1.10 13.10 13.16
CA ALA A 47 0.64 12.24 12.07
C ALA A 47 1.36 10.89 12.09
N ILE A 48 2.68 10.89 12.32
CA ILE A 48 3.48 9.67 12.47
C ILE A 48 3.00 8.87 13.68
N ASP A 49 2.95 9.47 14.87
CA ASP A 49 2.59 8.76 16.11
C ASP A 49 1.13 8.24 16.10
N SER A 50 0.22 9.00 15.48
CA SER A 50 -1.17 8.59 15.27
C SER A 50 -1.25 7.42 14.28
N ALA A 51 -0.53 7.46 13.15
CA ALA A 51 -0.51 6.38 12.16
C ALA A 51 -0.02 5.04 12.75
N TYR A 52 1.06 5.06 13.54
CA TYR A 52 1.60 3.87 14.22
C TYR A 52 0.65 3.33 15.31
N THR A 53 0.09 4.22 16.14
CA THR A 53 -0.81 3.81 17.23
C THR A 53 -2.15 3.30 16.72
N GLU A 54 -2.67 3.93 15.67
CA GLU A 54 -3.96 3.60 15.08
C GLU A 54 -3.95 2.25 14.38
N PHE A 55 -2.93 1.93 13.59
CA PHE A 55 -2.81 0.62 12.95
C PHE A 55 -2.69 -0.50 13.99
N ARG A 56 -1.79 -0.37 14.98
CA ARG A 56 -1.65 -1.37 16.06
C ARG A 56 -2.95 -1.59 16.82
N ARG A 57 -3.74 -0.53 17.04
CA ARG A 57 -5.07 -0.62 17.67
C ARG A 57 -6.08 -1.29 16.76
N GLN A 58 -6.09 -0.97 15.46
CA GLN A 58 -7.01 -1.55 14.49
C GLN A 58 -6.75 -3.03 14.25
N SER A 59 -5.50 -3.46 14.10
CA SER A 59 -5.15 -4.88 13.92
C SER A 59 -5.53 -5.73 15.14
N ARG A 60 -5.36 -5.19 16.36
CA ARG A 60 -5.85 -5.82 17.59
C ARG A 60 -7.38 -5.91 17.68
N ALA A 61 -8.10 -5.07 16.93
CA ALA A 61 -9.55 -5.05 16.88
C ALA A 61 -10.14 -5.88 15.74
N GLY A 62 -9.31 -6.64 15.00
CA GLY A 62 -9.72 -7.50 13.89
C GLY A 62 -9.37 -6.91 12.52
N MET A 63 -9.04 -7.79 11.58
CA MET A 63 -8.60 -7.44 10.24
C MET A 63 -9.73 -6.76 9.44
N LYS A 64 -11.00 -7.06 9.72
CA LYS A 64 -12.15 -6.34 9.14
C LYS A 64 -12.06 -4.84 9.37
N ARG A 65 -11.56 -4.39 10.52
CA ARG A 65 -11.52 -2.95 10.85
C ARG A 65 -10.42 -2.23 10.08
N VAL A 66 -9.26 -2.87 9.95
CA VAL A 66 -8.14 -2.42 9.10
C VAL A 66 -8.60 -2.27 7.65
N LEU A 67 -9.42 -3.23 7.19
CA LEU A 67 -9.82 -3.29 5.80
C LEU A 67 -11.13 -2.56 5.49
N GLY A 68 -11.95 -2.19 6.48
CA GLY A 68 -13.39 -1.97 6.31
C GLY A 68 -13.87 -0.52 6.47
N ALA A 69 -13.69 0.08 7.65
CA ALA A 69 -14.58 1.16 8.09
C ALA A 69 -14.18 2.57 7.62
N HIS A 70 -12.89 2.88 7.53
CA HIS A 70 -12.38 4.17 7.04
C HIS A 70 -12.14 4.18 5.52
N THR A 71 -12.17 3.00 4.91
CA THR A 71 -11.77 2.74 3.52
C THR A 71 -12.94 2.87 2.54
N ASN A 72 -14.17 2.50 2.94
CA ASN A 72 -15.32 2.46 2.01
C ASN A 72 -15.74 3.83 1.48
N GLY A 73 -15.95 4.82 2.36
CA GLY A 73 -16.38 6.16 1.92
C GLY A 73 -15.36 6.82 0.99
N ARG A 74 -14.08 6.59 1.22
CA ARG A 74 -12.98 7.04 0.35
C ARG A 74 -13.05 6.41 -1.03
N TYR A 75 -13.22 5.09 -1.10
CA TYR A 75 -13.26 4.37 -2.37
C TYR A 75 -14.49 4.77 -3.21
N ASP A 76 -15.64 5.02 -2.56
CA ASP A 76 -16.84 5.48 -3.24
C ASP A 76 -16.69 6.89 -3.83
N GLN A 77 -15.95 7.77 -3.15
CA GLN A 77 -15.70 9.15 -3.61
C GLN A 77 -14.56 9.25 -4.63
N THR A 78 -13.66 8.28 -4.65
CA THR A 78 -12.50 8.28 -5.55
C THR A 78 -12.94 7.98 -6.98
N SER A 79 -12.47 8.74 -7.96
CA SER A 79 -12.76 8.49 -9.38
C SER A 79 -11.62 7.77 -10.09
N LEU A 80 -10.38 8.09 -9.72
CA LEU A 80 -9.16 7.52 -10.28
C LEU A 80 -8.29 6.92 -9.17
N PHE A 81 -8.01 5.64 -9.31
CA PHE A 81 -7.03 4.93 -8.49
C PHE A 81 -5.74 4.77 -9.30
N ARG A 82 -4.61 5.16 -8.71
CA ARG A 82 -3.28 4.79 -9.21
C ARG A 82 -2.62 3.89 -8.18
N ILE A 83 -2.33 2.66 -8.56
CA ILE A 83 -1.94 1.60 -7.63
C ILE A 83 -0.61 1.02 -8.09
N TYR A 84 0.38 1.03 -7.20
CA TYR A 84 1.64 0.33 -7.39
C TYR A 84 1.78 -0.74 -6.30
N GLU A 85 2.01 -1.99 -6.71
CA GLU A 85 2.31 -3.09 -5.80
C GLU A 85 3.52 -3.89 -6.29
N HIS A 86 4.36 -4.30 -5.35
CA HIS A 86 5.63 -4.96 -5.67
C HIS A 86 5.73 -6.39 -5.14
N ASN A 87 4.86 -6.78 -4.21
CA ASN A 87 4.97 -8.06 -3.52
C ASN A 87 3.68 -8.89 -3.47
N ALA A 88 2.48 -8.30 -3.61
CA ALA A 88 1.21 -9.04 -3.57
C ALA A 88 0.16 -8.38 -4.47
N VAL A 89 -0.83 -9.16 -4.90
CA VAL A 89 -1.90 -8.65 -5.76
C VAL A 89 -2.76 -7.66 -4.96
N PRO A 90 -3.06 -6.45 -5.47
CA PRO A 90 -3.87 -5.50 -4.72
C PRO A 90 -5.29 -6.02 -4.45
N GLY A 91 -5.81 -5.78 -3.24
CA GLY A 91 -7.04 -6.42 -2.74
C GLY A 91 -8.32 -6.26 -3.59
N LEU A 92 -8.41 -5.22 -4.42
CA LEU A 92 -9.51 -5.03 -5.38
C LEU A 92 -9.50 -6.03 -6.55
N PHE A 93 -8.34 -6.66 -6.79
CA PHE A 93 -8.11 -7.59 -7.91
C PHE A 93 -7.94 -9.03 -7.41
N GLN A 94 -8.06 -9.26 -6.10
CA GLN A 94 -7.94 -10.58 -5.51
C GLN A 94 -9.18 -11.46 -5.77
N THR A 95 -9.06 -12.78 -5.76
CA THR A 95 -10.20 -13.70 -5.61
C THR A 95 -10.57 -13.84 -4.14
N ALA A 96 -11.75 -14.41 -3.85
CA ALA A 96 -12.17 -14.64 -2.46
C ALA A 96 -11.23 -15.65 -1.77
N GLU A 97 -10.82 -16.69 -2.50
CA GLU A 97 -9.93 -17.75 -2.03
C GLU A 97 -8.51 -17.22 -1.76
N TYR A 98 -7.97 -16.38 -2.66
CA TYR A 98 -6.67 -15.74 -2.45
C TYR A 98 -6.74 -14.76 -1.26
N THR A 99 -7.83 -14.01 -1.17
CA THR A 99 -8.07 -13.10 -0.05
C THR A 99 -8.09 -13.89 1.27
N ALA A 100 -8.85 -14.98 1.35
CA ALA A 100 -8.92 -15.80 2.55
C ALA A 100 -7.54 -16.34 2.94
N ALA A 101 -6.80 -16.93 2.00
CA ALA A 101 -5.47 -17.48 2.25
C ALA A 101 -4.46 -16.41 2.74
N MET A 102 -4.47 -15.23 2.11
CA MET A 102 -3.60 -14.11 2.52
C MET A 102 -4.00 -13.56 3.90
N LEU A 103 -5.29 -13.43 4.18
CA LEU A 103 -5.75 -12.92 5.47
C LEU A 103 -5.49 -13.89 6.62
N SER A 104 -5.66 -15.20 6.40
CA SER A 104 -5.28 -16.23 7.39
C SER A 104 -3.80 -16.13 7.75
N PHE A 105 -2.91 -15.96 6.75
CA PHE A 105 -1.48 -15.74 7.00
C PHE A 105 -1.22 -14.53 7.91
N TRP A 106 -1.90 -13.40 7.66
CA TRP A 106 -1.71 -12.19 8.47
C TRP A 106 -2.34 -12.28 9.86
N VAL A 107 -3.48 -12.98 9.98
CA VAL A 107 -4.11 -13.24 11.29
C VAL A 107 -3.17 -14.04 12.17
N ASP A 108 -2.58 -15.11 11.64
CA ASP A 108 -1.61 -15.95 12.35
C ASP A 108 -0.34 -15.15 12.70
N PHE A 109 0.22 -14.40 11.72
CA PHE A 109 1.45 -13.65 11.90
C PHE A 109 1.32 -12.49 12.91
N LEU A 110 0.17 -11.81 12.93
CA LEU A 110 -0.07 -10.65 13.80
C LEU A 110 -0.75 -11.02 15.12
N GLU A 111 -1.03 -12.30 15.35
CA GLU A 111 -1.84 -12.79 16.48
C GLU A 111 -3.16 -12.00 16.60
N ALA A 112 -3.79 -11.72 15.45
CA ALA A 112 -5.02 -10.93 15.38
C ALA A 112 -6.24 -11.82 15.68
N PRO A 113 -7.40 -11.23 16.06
CA PRO A 113 -8.65 -11.99 16.14
C PRO A 113 -8.98 -12.64 14.80
N ASP A 114 -9.44 -13.90 14.82
CA ASP A 114 -9.89 -14.60 13.62
C ASP A 114 -11.24 -14.04 13.16
N ASP A 115 -11.18 -13.04 12.28
CA ASP A 115 -12.32 -12.46 11.60
C ASP A 115 -12.20 -12.57 10.07
N VAL A 116 -11.50 -13.62 9.59
CA VAL A 116 -11.18 -13.82 8.17
C VAL A 116 -12.44 -13.79 7.31
N ASP A 117 -13.48 -14.54 7.65
CA ASP A 117 -14.72 -14.57 6.84
C ASP A 117 -15.37 -13.19 6.68
N ALA A 118 -15.40 -12.41 7.76
CA ALA A 118 -15.98 -11.07 7.75
C ALA A 118 -15.09 -10.08 6.97
N ALA A 119 -13.77 -10.25 7.04
CA ALA A 119 -12.80 -9.47 6.30
C ALA A 119 -12.81 -9.80 4.80
N VAL A 120 -12.94 -11.08 4.43
CA VAL A 120 -13.16 -11.56 3.06
C VAL A 120 -14.44 -10.95 2.51
N THR A 121 -15.55 -11.04 3.24
CA THR A 121 -16.84 -10.47 2.81
C THR A 121 -16.72 -8.96 2.54
N ALA A 122 -16.10 -8.21 3.46
CA ALA A 122 -15.89 -6.77 3.27
C ALA A 122 -15.02 -6.45 2.04
N ARG A 123 -13.99 -7.25 1.78
CA ARG A 123 -13.13 -7.07 0.60
C ARG A 123 -13.87 -7.42 -0.69
N VAL A 124 -14.58 -8.54 -0.74
CA VAL A 124 -15.37 -8.98 -1.92
C VAL A 124 -16.45 -7.95 -2.27
N GLU A 125 -17.17 -7.42 -1.29
CA GLU A 125 -18.15 -6.35 -1.53
C GLU A 125 -17.50 -5.12 -2.19
N ARG A 126 -16.29 -4.76 -1.76
CA ARG A 126 -15.54 -3.64 -2.32
C ARG A 126 -15.02 -3.90 -3.74
N GLN A 127 -14.75 -5.16 -4.09
CA GLN A 127 -14.31 -5.52 -5.45
C GLN A 127 -15.36 -5.18 -6.51
N ARG A 128 -16.64 -5.02 -6.14
CA ARG A 128 -17.69 -4.55 -7.07
C ARG A 128 -17.36 -3.19 -7.71
N LEU A 129 -16.53 -2.37 -7.06
CA LEU A 129 -16.12 -1.07 -7.56
C LEU A 129 -15.35 -1.14 -8.88
N ILE A 130 -14.64 -2.23 -9.18
CA ILE A 130 -13.86 -2.35 -10.42
C ILE A 130 -14.75 -2.37 -11.67
N TYR A 131 -16.01 -2.77 -11.51
CA TYR A 131 -16.99 -2.85 -12.59
C TYR A 131 -17.81 -1.57 -12.77
N ARG A 132 -17.60 -0.56 -11.91
CA ARG A 132 -18.32 0.70 -12.00
C ARG A 132 -17.75 1.57 -13.10
N ALA A 133 -18.62 2.07 -13.97
CA ALA A 133 -18.24 2.92 -15.11
C ALA A 133 -17.68 4.29 -14.70
N ASP A 134 -17.98 4.78 -13.49
CA ASP A 134 -17.46 6.05 -12.95
C ASP A 134 -16.06 5.92 -12.33
N LYS A 135 -15.49 4.71 -12.27
CA LYS A 135 -14.19 4.44 -11.67
C LYS A 135 -13.14 4.13 -12.75
N ARG A 136 -11.89 4.50 -12.48
CA ARG A 136 -10.72 4.19 -13.32
C ARG A 136 -9.59 3.67 -12.44
N PHE A 137 -8.90 2.63 -12.92
CA PHE A 137 -7.81 1.99 -12.20
C PHE A 137 -6.58 1.93 -13.11
N ALA A 138 -5.55 2.69 -12.78
CA ALA A 138 -4.22 2.54 -13.36
C ALA A 138 -3.38 1.74 -12.37
N VAL A 139 -3.05 0.51 -12.73
CA VAL A 139 -2.36 -0.44 -11.87
C VAL A 139 -1.01 -0.78 -12.47
N VAL A 140 0.03 -0.71 -11.67
CA VAL A 140 1.39 -1.14 -12.03
C VAL A 140 1.83 -2.18 -11.00
N LEU A 141 2.09 -3.39 -11.47
CA LEU A 141 2.59 -4.47 -10.64
C LEU A 141 4.04 -4.77 -10.99
N GLU A 142 4.85 -5.15 -10.01
CA GLU A 142 6.08 -5.88 -10.29
C GLU A 142 5.78 -7.30 -10.76
N GLU A 143 6.57 -7.85 -11.68
CA GLU A 143 6.42 -9.24 -12.10
C GLU A 143 6.52 -10.22 -10.91
N GLN A 144 7.24 -9.86 -9.84
CA GLN A 144 7.31 -10.62 -8.59
C GLN A 144 5.93 -10.84 -7.95
N VAL A 145 4.98 -9.91 -8.11
CA VAL A 145 3.61 -10.05 -7.59
C VAL A 145 2.92 -11.31 -8.13
N LEU A 146 3.23 -11.72 -9.36
CA LEU A 146 2.64 -12.92 -9.97
C LEU A 146 3.17 -14.22 -9.36
N ARG A 147 4.31 -14.13 -8.66
CA ARG A 147 5.07 -15.27 -8.11
C ARG A 147 5.09 -15.29 -6.58
N THR A 148 4.51 -14.29 -5.93
CA THR A 148 4.23 -14.30 -4.49
C THR A 148 2.79 -14.71 -4.26
N TRP A 149 2.58 -15.87 -3.63
CA TRP A 149 1.25 -16.45 -3.51
C TRP A 149 0.98 -17.08 -2.16
N PHE A 150 -0.30 -17.16 -1.82
CA PHE A 150 -0.82 -17.70 -0.57
C PHE A 150 -1.77 -18.85 -0.90
N GLY A 151 -1.88 -19.82 0.02
CA GLY A 151 -2.78 -20.95 -0.14
C GLY A 151 -2.21 -22.02 -1.08
N THR A 152 -3.05 -22.57 -1.96
CA THR A 152 -2.69 -23.68 -2.85
C THR A 152 -2.44 -23.22 -4.28
N GLU A 153 -1.82 -24.10 -5.08
CA GLU A 153 -1.52 -23.84 -6.49
C GLU A 153 -2.79 -23.43 -7.25
N GLN A 154 -3.92 -24.07 -6.93
CA GLN A 154 -5.23 -23.78 -7.52
C GLN A 154 -5.74 -22.38 -7.13
N VAL A 155 -5.47 -21.94 -5.89
CA VAL A 155 -5.79 -20.57 -5.44
C VAL A 155 -4.99 -19.56 -6.26
N GLN A 156 -3.70 -19.80 -6.47
CA GLN A 156 -2.86 -18.91 -7.27
C GLN A 156 -3.24 -18.92 -8.75
N ALA A 157 -3.52 -20.09 -9.33
CA ALA A 157 -3.99 -20.18 -10.71
C ALA A 157 -5.27 -19.35 -10.91
N GLY A 158 -6.26 -19.50 -10.01
CA GLY A 158 -7.48 -18.70 -10.03
C GLY A 158 -7.22 -17.20 -9.86
N GLN A 159 -6.22 -16.82 -9.05
CA GLN A 159 -5.80 -15.43 -8.91
C GLN A 159 -5.17 -14.85 -10.18
N LEU A 160 -4.34 -15.62 -10.90
CA LEU A 160 -3.73 -15.17 -12.14
C LEU A 160 -4.78 -15.10 -13.27
N ASP A 161 -5.72 -16.05 -13.34
CA ASP A 161 -6.89 -15.99 -14.24
C ASP A 161 -7.77 -14.77 -13.96
N ARG A 162 -7.92 -14.41 -12.69
CA ARG A 162 -8.61 -13.18 -12.30
C ARG A 162 -7.91 -11.94 -12.88
N LEU A 163 -6.58 -11.87 -12.85
CA LEU A 163 -5.83 -10.77 -13.46
C LEU A 163 -6.02 -10.70 -14.98
N LEU A 164 -6.02 -11.86 -15.66
CA LEU A 164 -6.33 -11.95 -17.10
C LEU A 164 -7.75 -11.46 -17.43
N THR A 165 -8.70 -11.71 -16.53
CA THR A 165 -10.09 -11.25 -16.69
C THR A 165 -10.19 -9.74 -16.51
N VAL A 166 -9.66 -9.20 -15.40
CA VAL A 166 -9.82 -7.77 -15.07
C VAL A 166 -9.04 -6.85 -16.00
N MET A 167 -7.93 -7.30 -16.60
CA MET A 167 -7.20 -6.50 -17.60
C MET A 167 -7.96 -6.30 -18.91
N SER A 168 -9.07 -7.04 -19.13
CA SER A 168 -9.96 -6.82 -20.27
C SER A 168 -11.01 -5.73 -20.00
N LEU A 169 -11.14 -5.26 -18.76
CA LEU A 169 -12.10 -4.22 -18.41
C LEU A 169 -11.65 -2.85 -18.95
N PRO A 170 -12.53 -2.06 -19.59
CA PRO A 170 -12.16 -0.76 -20.14
C PRO A 170 -11.82 0.28 -19.07
N THR A 171 -12.19 0.02 -17.82
CA THR A 171 -11.91 0.86 -16.66
C THR A 171 -10.56 0.56 -16.01
N VAL A 172 -9.87 -0.51 -16.44
CA VAL A 172 -8.63 -1.01 -15.82
C VAL A 172 -7.48 -0.97 -16.83
N SER A 173 -6.42 -0.26 -16.48
CA SER A 173 -5.13 -0.30 -17.16
C SER A 173 -4.14 -1.04 -16.27
N LEU A 174 -3.89 -2.31 -16.57
CA LEU A 174 -2.93 -3.14 -15.83
C LEU A 174 -1.59 -3.22 -16.56
N GLY A 175 -0.54 -2.70 -15.91
CA GLY A 175 0.85 -2.80 -16.34
C GLY A 175 1.65 -3.71 -15.43
N ILE A 176 2.61 -4.43 -16.00
CA ILE A 176 3.53 -5.29 -15.26
C ILE A 176 4.97 -4.88 -15.62
N ILE A 177 5.77 -4.54 -14.62
CA ILE A 177 7.20 -4.26 -14.78
C ILE A 177 7.94 -5.61 -14.80
N PRO A 178 8.60 -5.98 -15.92
CA PRO A 178 9.37 -7.21 -15.99
C PRO A 178 10.53 -7.22 -14.99
N MET A 179 10.89 -8.42 -14.50
CA MET A 179 11.94 -8.59 -13.50
C MET A 179 13.30 -8.00 -13.93
N MET A 180 13.62 -8.12 -15.22
CA MET A 180 14.87 -7.66 -15.83
C MET A 180 14.65 -6.46 -16.76
N ALA A 181 13.87 -5.46 -16.31
CA ALA A 181 13.68 -4.19 -17.00
C ALA A 181 14.42 -3.05 -16.30
N GLU A 182 14.92 -2.08 -17.08
CA GLU A 182 15.45 -0.83 -16.53
C GLU A 182 14.32 0.02 -15.94
N ARG A 183 14.59 0.58 -14.76
CA ARG A 183 13.59 1.26 -13.94
C ARG A 183 13.77 2.77 -14.02
N GLY A 184 12.68 3.49 -14.32
CA GLY A 184 12.64 4.95 -14.18
C GLY A 184 12.47 5.42 -12.73
N ALA A 185 12.00 4.53 -11.84
CA ALA A 185 11.86 4.79 -10.41
C ALA A 185 11.79 3.47 -9.62
N VAL A 186 11.97 3.54 -8.30
CA VAL A 186 11.84 2.41 -7.38
C VAL A 186 10.88 2.82 -6.25
N GLY A 187 9.80 2.06 -6.08
CA GLY A 187 8.91 2.21 -4.92
C GLY A 187 9.42 1.37 -3.76
N SER A 188 9.67 2.00 -2.60
CA SER A 188 10.11 1.31 -1.37
C SER A 188 8.98 0.55 -0.66
N ALA A 189 7.73 0.85 -0.99
CA ALA A 189 6.53 0.19 -0.51
C ALA A 189 5.47 0.19 -1.61
N GLY A 190 4.46 -0.68 -1.48
CA GLY A 190 3.23 -0.56 -2.26
C GLY A 190 2.49 0.70 -1.85
N PHE A 191 1.83 1.37 -2.80
CA PHE A 191 1.07 2.59 -2.53
C PHE A 191 -0.15 2.74 -3.44
N TRP A 192 -1.16 3.40 -2.89
CA TRP A 192 -2.44 3.67 -3.53
C TRP A 192 -2.69 5.16 -3.53
N MET A 193 -2.89 5.74 -4.71
CA MET A 193 -3.32 7.12 -4.85
C MET A 193 -4.81 7.17 -5.11
N PHE A 194 -5.52 7.99 -4.35
CA PHE A 194 -6.94 8.28 -4.46
C PHE A 194 -7.09 9.67 -5.06
N ASP A 195 -7.38 9.71 -6.36
CA ASP A 195 -7.31 10.92 -7.17
C ASP A 195 -5.96 11.64 -6.99
N ASN A 196 -5.97 12.96 -6.78
CA ASN A 196 -4.81 13.77 -6.40
C ASN A 196 -4.92 14.28 -4.95
N ASN A 197 -5.68 13.57 -4.12
CA ASN A 197 -6.05 14.04 -2.78
C ASN A 197 -5.31 13.28 -1.66
N LEU A 198 -4.96 12.03 -1.91
CA LEU A 198 -4.37 11.16 -0.90
C LEU A 198 -3.50 10.09 -1.54
N VAL A 199 -2.38 9.78 -0.89
CA VAL A 199 -1.66 8.53 -1.08
C VAL A 199 -1.68 7.74 0.21
N ALA A 200 -2.03 6.45 0.14
CA ALA A 200 -1.97 5.54 1.27
C ALA A 200 -0.95 4.43 0.98
N LEU A 201 -0.19 4.06 1.99
CA LEU A 201 0.75 2.95 1.96
C LEU A 201 0.72 2.22 3.29
N GLU A 202 0.85 0.90 3.24
CA GLU A 202 0.74 0.05 4.41
C GLU A 202 2.07 -0.64 4.69
N THR A 203 2.39 -0.73 5.97
CA THR A 203 3.46 -1.57 6.51
C THR A 203 2.84 -2.56 7.48
N PRO A 204 3.55 -3.62 7.89
CA PRO A 204 3.02 -4.55 8.90
C PRO A 204 2.67 -3.91 10.25
N THR A 205 3.08 -2.66 10.50
CA THR A 205 2.88 -1.98 11.80
C THR A 205 2.14 -0.65 11.71
N ALA A 206 1.94 -0.09 10.51
CA ALA A 206 1.37 1.24 10.31
C ALA A 206 0.72 1.37 8.93
N SER A 207 -0.39 2.10 8.86
CA SER A 207 -0.92 2.68 7.62
C SER A 207 -0.52 4.15 7.57
N ILE A 208 0.15 4.56 6.50
CA ILE A 208 0.66 5.92 6.32
C ILE A 208 -0.18 6.58 5.25
N GLU A 209 -0.75 7.74 5.60
CA GLU A 209 -1.54 8.58 4.71
C GLU A 209 -0.79 9.89 4.42
N VAL A 210 -0.59 10.15 3.13
CA VAL A 210 0.09 11.33 2.60
C VAL A 210 -0.95 12.21 1.92
N SER A 211 -1.15 13.41 2.46
CA SER A 211 -2.14 14.39 1.97
C SER A 211 -1.53 15.73 1.56
N ARG A 212 -0.21 15.93 1.76
CA ARG A 212 0.45 17.18 1.39
C ARG A 212 0.60 17.26 -0.13
N PRO A 213 0.17 18.36 -0.79
CA PRO A 213 0.18 18.45 -2.25
C PRO A 213 1.54 18.18 -2.91
N ARG A 214 2.64 18.69 -2.33
CA ARG A 214 4.01 18.47 -2.82
C ARG A 214 4.43 17.00 -2.76
N GLU A 215 4.02 16.28 -1.72
CA GLU A 215 4.31 14.86 -1.55
C GLU A 215 3.44 14.03 -2.51
N ILE A 216 2.15 14.36 -2.67
CA ILE A 216 1.26 13.73 -3.66
C ILE A 216 1.81 13.91 -5.09
N GLU A 217 2.36 15.08 -5.41
CA GLU A 217 3.00 15.32 -6.70
C GLU A 217 4.25 14.45 -6.88
N MET A 218 5.06 14.28 -5.83
CA MET A 218 6.20 13.36 -5.84
C MET A 218 5.77 11.92 -6.13
N TYR A 219 4.72 11.42 -5.46
CA TYR A 219 4.14 10.10 -5.74
C TYR A 219 3.56 10.00 -7.15
N SER A 220 2.93 11.07 -7.65
CA SER A 220 2.43 11.13 -9.03
C SER A 220 3.57 10.95 -10.04
N ARG A 221 4.69 11.68 -9.87
CA ARG A 221 5.87 11.54 -10.73
C ARG A 221 6.50 10.16 -10.61
N MET A 222 6.58 9.61 -9.40
CA MET A 222 7.08 8.25 -9.18
C MET A 222 6.21 7.21 -9.90
N PHE A 223 4.88 7.32 -9.78
CA PHE A 223 3.95 6.43 -10.48
C PHE A 223 4.10 6.52 -12.00
N GLU A 224 4.25 7.73 -12.56
CA GLU A 224 4.46 7.89 -14.01
C GLU A 224 5.77 7.25 -14.50
N ASN A 225 6.86 7.36 -13.74
CA ASN A 225 8.11 6.68 -14.06
C ASN A 225 7.97 5.14 -14.00
N LEU A 226 7.29 4.61 -12.98
CA LEU A 226 7.00 3.17 -12.86
C LEU A 226 6.12 2.69 -14.02
N ARG A 227 5.10 3.48 -14.38
CA ARG A 227 4.22 3.25 -15.52
C ARG A 227 5.00 3.16 -16.83
N GLY A 228 5.99 4.03 -17.01
CA GLY A 228 6.88 4.02 -18.18
C GLY A 228 7.74 2.75 -18.31
N SER A 229 8.10 2.12 -17.19
CA SER A 229 8.85 0.85 -17.18
C SER A 229 7.97 -0.39 -17.37
N ALA A 230 6.64 -0.27 -17.28
CA ALA A 230 5.72 -1.39 -17.34
C ALA A 230 5.40 -1.83 -18.79
N ARG A 231 5.05 -3.10 -18.94
CA ARG A 231 4.45 -3.67 -20.15
C ARG A 231 2.93 -3.75 -19.98
N TYR A 232 2.20 -3.60 -21.08
CA TYR A 232 0.73 -3.54 -21.12
C TYR A 232 0.16 -4.46 -22.18
N GLY A 233 -1.16 -4.71 -22.13
CA GLY A 233 -1.89 -5.46 -23.15
C GLY A 233 -1.32 -6.86 -23.35
N ARG A 234 -0.92 -7.19 -24.59
CA ARG A 234 -0.41 -8.52 -24.96
C ARG A 234 0.85 -8.90 -24.16
N ASP A 235 1.75 -7.96 -23.93
CA ASP A 235 3.03 -8.24 -23.26
C ASP A 235 2.82 -8.49 -21.77
N ALA A 236 1.97 -7.71 -21.11
CA ALA A 236 1.54 -7.98 -19.74
C ALA A 236 0.85 -9.34 -19.62
N ARG A 237 -0.04 -9.66 -20.56
CA ARG A 237 -0.74 -10.95 -20.64
C ARG A 237 0.25 -12.11 -20.73
N ALA A 238 1.31 -11.98 -21.53
CA ALA A 238 2.33 -13.00 -21.68
C ALA A 238 3.09 -13.28 -20.36
N LEU A 239 3.37 -12.24 -19.57
CA LEU A 239 4.00 -12.40 -18.25
C LEU A 239 3.08 -13.17 -17.27
N ILE A 240 1.78 -12.90 -17.29
CA ILE A 240 0.80 -13.61 -16.45
C ILE A 240 0.70 -15.08 -16.88
N ILE A 241 0.63 -15.36 -18.18
CA ILE A 241 0.58 -16.73 -18.70
C ILE A 241 1.85 -17.49 -18.34
N LYS A 242 3.01 -16.86 -18.48
CA LYS A 242 4.27 -17.48 -18.06
C LYS A 242 4.26 -17.80 -16.56
N ALA A 243 3.73 -16.91 -15.72
CA ALA A 243 3.61 -17.18 -14.28
C ALA A 243 2.65 -18.35 -13.98
N LEU A 244 1.59 -18.53 -14.79
CA LEU A 244 0.70 -19.70 -14.71
C LEU A 244 1.43 -20.99 -15.10
N GLU A 245 2.25 -20.95 -16.16
CA GLU A 245 3.05 -22.09 -16.62
C GLU A 245 4.15 -22.48 -15.63
N ASP A 246 4.69 -21.50 -14.89
CA ASP A 246 5.71 -21.68 -13.85
C ASP A 246 5.15 -22.25 -12.54
N LEU A 247 3.82 -22.38 -12.39
CA LEU A 247 3.23 -22.97 -11.18
C LEU A 247 3.72 -24.41 -11.01
N PRO A 248 4.08 -24.82 -9.77
CA PRO A 248 4.64 -26.14 -9.55
C PRO A 248 3.60 -27.21 -9.88
N SER A 249 3.85 -27.98 -10.94
CA SER A 249 3.03 -29.14 -11.30
C SER A 249 2.83 -30.06 -10.10
N ARG A 250 1.58 -30.48 -9.87
CA ARG A 250 1.25 -31.55 -8.91
C ARG A 250 2.19 -32.76 -9.11
N ASN A 251 3.08 -33.01 -8.14
CA ASN A 251 3.64 -34.34 -7.90
C ASN A 251 2.66 -35.14 -7.02
#